data_AF-A0AAA9Z9U9-F1
#
_entry.id   AF-A0AAA9Z9U9-F1
#
_cell.length_a   1.000
_cell.length_b   1.000
_cell.length_c   1.000
_cell.angle_alpha   90.00
_cell.angle_beta   90.00
_cell.angle_gamma   90.00
#
_symmetry.space_group_name_H-M   'P 1'
#
loop_
_entity.id
_entity.type
_entity.pdbx_description
1 polymer ?
#
loop_
_entity_poly.entity_id
_entity_poly.type
_entity_poly.pdbx_seq_one_letter_code
_entity_poly.pdbx_strand_id
1 'polypeptide(L)'
;MSVPNDSMDDDDLLANLDMPSPSKMMAMVSETSDAPGTSSAGEGAATVVVRSVNKGNCVLVNPKQRGNPLLKSIQNIPWEYDDIVPDYVVGATSCILYISMRYHNLNPDYIHDRLKQLGKMYELRVLLVQVDIQEPHNALKHLTRICLLADLTMMLAWNAEEAGKIVETYKMFENKPPDLIMERPEQNPYQKLVSGLTAIKPINKTDAMTLIQHFGTLANMIDSSEEKLSQCPGLGPRKAKKLHKVFNENFMKS
;
A
#
# COMPACT_ATOMS: atom_id res chain seq x y z
N MET A 1 -33.57 -36.50 -19.33
CA MET A 1 -33.62 -36.02 -17.93
C MET A 1 -32.84 -34.73 -17.87
N SER A 2 -33.56 -33.63 -17.76
CA SER A 2 -33.00 -32.27 -17.76
C SER A 2 -32.49 -31.93 -16.36
N VAL A 3 -31.26 -31.44 -16.28
CA VAL A 3 -30.67 -30.93 -15.04
C VAL A 3 -31.21 -29.51 -14.80
N PRO A 4 -31.70 -29.15 -13.59
CA PRO A 4 -32.08 -27.78 -13.30
C PRO A 4 -30.81 -26.94 -13.12
N ASN A 5 -30.73 -25.84 -13.86
CA ASN A 5 -29.74 -24.78 -13.69
C ASN A 5 -30.24 -23.86 -12.57
N ASP A 6 -29.66 -23.96 -11.38
CA ASP A 6 -29.97 -23.10 -10.24
C ASP A 6 -28.78 -22.13 -10.06
N SER A 7 -28.82 -21.06 -10.83
CA SER A 7 -27.89 -19.93 -10.76
C SER A 7 -28.71 -18.66 -10.53
N MET A 8 -29.11 -18.49 -9.28
CA MET A 8 -29.79 -17.33 -8.68
C MET A 8 -29.16 -17.17 -7.28
N ASP A 9 -28.69 -16.04 -6.75
CA ASP A 9 -28.59 -14.65 -7.19
C ASP A 9 -27.53 -13.96 -6.28
N ASP A 10 -26.24 -14.27 -6.44
CA ASP A 10 -25.17 -13.65 -5.63
C ASP A 10 -24.99 -12.15 -5.97
N ASP A 11 -25.31 -11.76 -7.21
CA ASP A 11 -25.18 -10.37 -7.68
C ASP A 11 -26.30 -9.48 -7.11
N ASP A 12 -27.52 -9.99 -6.88
CA ASP A 12 -28.62 -9.19 -6.29
C ASP A 12 -28.46 -8.98 -4.77
N LEU A 13 -27.77 -9.91 -4.08
CA LEU A 13 -27.52 -9.78 -2.64
C LEU A 13 -26.46 -8.71 -2.34
N LEU A 14 -25.58 -8.42 -3.30
CA LEU A 14 -24.53 -7.41 -3.20
C LEU A 14 -24.99 -6.03 -3.70
N ALA A 15 -25.95 -5.97 -4.62
CA ALA A 15 -26.50 -4.72 -5.17
C ALA A 15 -27.36 -3.94 -4.17
N ASN A 16 -27.90 -4.58 -3.12
CA ASN A 16 -28.81 -3.96 -2.15
C ASN A 16 -28.12 -3.32 -0.93
N LEU A 17 -26.80 -3.18 -0.95
CA LEU A 17 -26.07 -2.38 0.04
C LEU A 17 -26.19 -0.88 -0.32
N ASP A 18 -27.27 -0.26 0.12
CA ASP A 18 -27.50 1.17 -0.06
C ASP A 18 -26.37 2.00 0.60
N MET A 19 -25.67 2.81 -0.21
CA MET A 19 -24.47 3.53 0.20
C MET A 19 -24.80 4.99 0.55
N PRO A 20 -24.58 5.45 1.80
CA PRO A 20 -24.66 6.88 2.08
C PRO A 20 -23.48 7.62 1.43
N SER A 21 -23.79 8.75 0.80
CA SER A 21 -22.84 9.64 0.11
C SER A 21 -21.80 10.25 1.07
N PRO A 22 -20.58 10.57 0.57
CA PRO A 22 -19.52 11.12 1.40
C PRO A 22 -19.84 12.56 1.83
N SER A 23 -19.94 12.79 3.14
CA SER A 23 -20.06 14.13 3.72
C SER A 23 -18.67 14.78 3.81
N LYS A 24 -18.52 15.95 3.18
CA LYS A 24 -17.36 16.84 3.34
C LYS A 24 -17.29 17.35 4.79
N MET A 25 -16.12 17.29 5.43
CA MET A 25 -15.87 18.07 6.65
C MET A 25 -14.68 19.02 6.49
N MET A 26 -14.99 20.29 6.75
CA MET A 26 -14.06 21.41 6.95
C MET A 26 -13.41 21.31 8.34
N ALA A 27 -12.20 21.85 8.44
CA ALA A 27 -11.42 21.95 9.68
C ALA A 27 -11.90 23.10 10.59
N MET A 28 -11.83 22.90 11.92
CA MET A 28 -11.58 23.92 12.97
C MET A 28 -11.41 23.17 14.32
N VAL A 29 -10.23 23.14 14.95
CA VAL A 29 -9.59 24.09 15.91
C VAL A 29 -10.42 24.33 17.19
N SER A 30 -9.81 23.91 18.31
CA SER A 30 -10.35 23.88 19.67
C SER A 30 -10.25 25.22 20.40
N GLU A 31 -11.26 25.57 21.19
CA GLU A 31 -11.15 26.43 22.39
C GLU A 31 -12.25 26.09 23.42
N THR A 32 -11.97 26.42 24.67
CA THR A 32 -12.45 25.86 25.96
C THR A 32 -13.75 26.46 26.55
N SER A 33 -14.53 25.68 27.33
CA SER A 33 -14.99 25.99 28.73
C SER A 33 -16.21 25.19 29.26
N ASP A 34 -16.07 24.74 30.52
CA ASP A 34 -16.96 24.39 31.65
C ASP A 34 -18.47 23.96 31.58
N ALA A 35 -18.72 22.83 32.28
CA ALA A 35 -19.83 22.48 33.21
C ALA A 35 -21.24 22.02 32.69
N PRO A 36 -22.04 21.26 33.51
CA PRO A 36 -22.73 20.03 33.04
C PRO A 36 -24.27 20.10 33.03
N GLY A 37 -24.91 19.25 32.21
CA GLY A 37 -26.35 18.98 32.35
C GLY A 37 -27.03 18.22 31.21
N THR A 38 -27.51 17.02 31.54
CA THR A 38 -28.76 16.39 31.10
C THR A 38 -28.85 15.71 29.72
N SER A 39 -29.23 14.45 29.81
CA SER A 39 -29.58 13.47 28.78
C SER A 39 -30.65 13.92 27.79
N SER A 40 -30.39 13.70 26.50
CA SER A 40 -31.44 13.37 25.52
C SER A 40 -30.87 12.44 24.44
N ALA A 41 -31.67 11.43 24.10
CA ALA A 41 -31.39 10.42 23.10
C ALA A 41 -31.36 11.03 21.69
N GLY A 42 -30.40 10.60 20.88
CA GLY A 42 -30.25 10.98 19.47
C GLY A 42 -29.61 9.85 18.68
N GLU A 43 -30.18 9.59 17.51
CA GLU A 43 -29.98 8.44 16.64
C GLU A 43 -28.57 8.34 16.04
N GLY A 44 -28.20 7.10 15.71
CA GLY A 44 -26.82 6.64 15.50
C GLY A 44 -26.12 7.22 14.27
N ALA A 45 -25.15 8.10 14.53
CA ALA A 45 -24.04 8.34 13.63
C ALA A 45 -23.05 7.16 13.70
N ALA A 46 -22.61 6.66 12.54
CA ALA A 46 -21.62 5.60 12.43
C ALA A 46 -20.38 5.97 13.24
N THR A 47 -20.20 5.31 14.37
CA THR A 47 -19.12 5.60 15.30
C THR A 47 -17.88 4.90 14.76
N VAL A 48 -16.96 5.65 14.17
CA VAL A 48 -15.56 5.20 14.05
C VAL A 48 -15.13 4.86 15.48
N VAL A 49 -14.73 3.61 15.73
CA VAL A 49 -14.39 3.16 17.07
C VAL A 49 -13.07 3.81 17.48
N VAL A 50 -13.13 5.07 17.91
CA VAL A 50 -12.05 5.78 18.60
C VAL A 50 -12.11 5.41 20.09
N ARG A 51 -12.26 4.12 20.41
CA ARG A 51 -12.23 3.65 21.79
C ARG A 51 -10.82 3.19 22.14
N SER A 52 -10.08 4.06 22.83
CA SER A 52 -8.96 3.70 23.71
C SER A 52 -7.80 2.85 23.14
N VAL A 53 -7.68 2.66 21.83
CA VAL A 53 -6.60 1.85 21.21
C VAL A 53 -5.19 2.44 21.48
N ASN A 54 -5.12 3.72 21.88
CA ASN A 54 -3.87 4.46 22.05
C ASN A 54 -3.26 4.46 23.46
N LYS A 55 -3.71 3.61 24.40
CA LYS A 55 -3.08 3.58 25.74
C LYS A 55 -1.74 2.86 25.80
N GLY A 56 -1.36 2.14 24.75
CA GLY A 56 -0.03 1.55 24.61
C GLY A 56 0.28 1.30 23.15
N ASN A 57 1.55 1.34 22.77
CA ASN A 57 2.02 0.87 21.46
C ASN A 57 1.88 -0.67 21.39
N CYS A 58 0.63 -1.15 21.35
CA CYS A 58 0.22 -2.53 21.57
C CYS A 58 -0.76 -2.95 20.47
N VAL A 59 -0.71 -4.21 20.05
CA VAL A 59 -1.70 -4.82 19.14
C VAL A 59 -2.84 -5.41 19.97
N LEU A 60 -4.08 -5.05 19.67
CA LEU A 60 -5.24 -5.70 20.29
C LEU A 60 -5.58 -6.97 19.51
N VAL A 61 -5.74 -8.08 20.21
CA VAL A 61 -5.96 -9.41 19.64
C VAL A 61 -7.33 -9.91 20.05
N ASN A 62 -8.09 -10.42 19.08
CA ASN A 62 -9.38 -11.04 19.37
C ASN A 62 -9.18 -12.35 20.14
N PRO A 63 -9.94 -12.62 21.21
CA PRO A 63 -9.90 -13.90 21.93
C PRO A 63 -10.08 -15.13 21.03
N LYS A 64 -10.75 -15.00 19.89
CA LYS A 64 -10.89 -16.06 18.87
C LYS A 64 -9.55 -16.49 18.25
N GLN A 65 -8.53 -15.64 18.29
CA GLN A 65 -7.18 -15.94 17.79
C GLN A 65 -6.31 -16.66 18.82
N ARG A 66 -6.85 -17.03 19.99
CA ARG A 66 -6.11 -17.79 21.00
C ARG A 66 -5.62 -19.12 20.42
N GLY A 67 -4.33 -19.37 20.57
CA GLY A 67 -3.68 -20.58 20.07
C GLY A 67 -3.20 -20.49 18.62
N ASN A 68 -3.48 -19.38 17.92
CA ASN A 68 -2.95 -19.15 16.58
C ASN A 68 -1.40 -19.05 16.62
N PRO A 69 -0.66 -19.87 15.85
CA PRO A 69 0.80 -19.83 15.85
C PRO A 69 1.39 -18.47 15.47
N LEU A 70 0.67 -17.64 14.73
CA LEU A 70 1.18 -16.32 14.31
C LEU A 70 1.46 -15.39 15.50
N LEU A 71 0.75 -15.57 16.63
CA LEU A 71 0.98 -14.80 17.86
C LEU A 71 2.38 -15.00 18.43
N LYS A 72 3.01 -16.17 18.19
CA LYS A 72 4.40 -16.45 18.64
C LYS A 72 5.44 -15.67 17.82
N SER A 73 5.05 -15.20 16.65
CA SER A 73 5.90 -14.48 15.73
C SER A 73 5.76 -12.96 15.87
N ILE A 74 4.83 -12.50 16.71
CA ILE A 74 4.74 -11.10 17.16
C ILE A 74 5.61 -10.97 18.43
N GLN A 75 6.84 -10.51 18.26
CA GLN A 75 7.90 -10.40 19.27
C GLN A 75 8.37 -8.95 19.50
N ASN A 76 8.33 -8.11 18.47
CA ASN A 76 8.84 -6.74 18.50
C ASN A 76 7.87 -5.74 19.15
N ILE A 77 6.60 -6.12 19.28
CA ILE A 77 5.53 -5.26 19.76
C ILE A 77 4.69 -6.03 20.78
N PRO A 78 4.32 -5.43 21.93
CA PRO A 78 3.40 -6.07 22.85
C PRO A 78 2.02 -6.25 22.22
N TRP A 79 1.30 -7.26 22.68
CA TRP A 79 -0.08 -7.51 22.28
C TRP A 79 -0.89 -7.96 23.49
N GLU A 80 -2.18 -7.65 23.49
CA GLU A 80 -3.11 -8.04 24.55
C GLU A 80 -4.44 -8.52 23.96
N TYR A 81 -5.16 -9.36 24.71
CA TYR A 81 -6.50 -9.77 24.29
C TYR A 81 -7.51 -8.70 24.66
N ASP A 82 -8.38 -8.34 23.72
CA ASP A 82 -9.47 -7.40 23.93
C ASP A 82 -10.72 -7.81 23.16
N ASP A 83 -11.90 -7.39 23.60
CA ASP A 83 -13.17 -7.69 22.94
C ASP A 83 -13.37 -6.81 21.70
N ILE A 84 -12.70 -7.19 20.62
CA ILE A 84 -12.70 -6.50 19.34
C ILE A 84 -13.46 -7.28 18.28
N VAL A 85 -14.03 -6.57 17.30
CA VAL A 85 -14.67 -7.18 16.14
C VAL A 85 -13.66 -7.83 15.18
N PRO A 86 -12.61 -7.13 14.68
CA PRO A 86 -11.60 -7.74 13.80
C PRO A 86 -10.74 -8.77 14.56
N ASP A 87 -9.81 -9.43 13.86
CA ASP A 87 -8.90 -10.39 14.50
C ASP A 87 -7.73 -9.68 15.19
N TYR A 88 -7.26 -8.59 14.59
CA TYR A 88 -6.22 -7.73 15.12
C TYR A 88 -6.56 -6.25 14.90
N VAL A 89 -6.34 -5.41 15.90
CA VAL A 89 -6.32 -3.95 15.74
C VAL A 89 -4.87 -3.49 15.82
N VAL A 90 -4.40 -2.86 14.75
CA VAL A 90 -3.00 -2.43 14.57
C VAL A 90 -2.86 -0.91 14.55
N GLY A 91 -3.98 -0.18 14.61
CA GLY A 91 -3.96 1.26 14.84
C GLY A 91 -5.35 1.83 15.07
N ALA A 92 -5.43 3.14 15.32
CA ALA A 92 -6.70 3.81 15.62
C ALA A 92 -7.76 3.64 14.51
N THR A 93 -7.35 3.65 13.25
CA THR A 93 -8.23 3.50 12.07
C THR A 93 -7.90 2.25 11.23
N SER A 94 -7.05 1.37 11.74
CA SER A 94 -6.48 0.23 10.99
C SER A 94 -6.73 -1.10 11.67
N CYS A 95 -7.32 -2.05 10.95
CA CYS A 95 -7.59 -3.39 11.45
C CYS A 95 -7.20 -4.49 10.44
N ILE A 96 -7.03 -5.70 10.97
CA ILE A 96 -6.69 -6.90 10.20
C ILE A 96 -7.68 -8.01 10.52
N LEU A 97 -8.24 -8.62 9.47
CA LEU A 97 -8.90 -9.92 9.51
C LEU A 97 -7.90 -10.98 9.04
N TYR A 98 -7.89 -12.14 9.69
CA TYR A 98 -6.99 -13.25 9.36
C TYR A 98 -7.78 -14.48 8.93
N ILE A 99 -7.33 -15.10 7.85
CA ILE A 99 -7.87 -16.37 7.37
C ILE A 99 -6.76 -17.22 6.75
N SER A 100 -6.76 -18.53 7.01
CA SER A 100 -5.92 -19.47 6.24
C SER A 100 -6.72 -20.02 5.06
N MET A 101 -6.06 -20.28 3.94
CA MET A 101 -6.76 -20.82 2.76
C MET A 101 -7.38 -22.20 3.04
N ARG A 102 -6.74 -23.03 3.85
CA ARG A 102 -7.32 -24.29 4.32
C ARG A 102 -8.63 -24.06 5.08
N TYR A 103 -8.67 -23.04 5.94
CA TYR A 103 -9.88 -22.70 6.69
C TYR A 103 -10.96 -22.11 5.79
N HIS A 104 -10.58 -21.26 4.83
CA HIS A 104 -11.50 -20.69 3.83
C HIS A 104 -12.19 -21.78 3.00
N ASN A 105 -11.43 -22.80 2.57
CA ASN A 105 -11.99 -23.91 1.81
C ASN A 105 -13.00 -24.75 2.64
N LEU A 106 -12.83 -24.80 3.97
CA LEU A 106 -13.74 -25.52 4.86
C LEU A 106 -14.97 -24.67 5.24
N ASN A 107 -14.81 -23.35 5.35
CA ASN A 107 -15.85 -22.41 5.80
C ASN A 107 -15.88 -21.15 4.89
N PRO A 108 -16.39 -21.25 3.65
CA PRO A 108 -16.35 -20.16 2.69
C PRO A 108 -17.16 -18.92 3.15
N ASP A 109 -18.25 -19.12 3.89
CA ASP A 109 -19.11 -18.02 4.38
C ASP A 109 -18.51 -17.25 5.55
N TYR A 110 -17.50 -17.81 6.22
CA TYR A 110 -16.90 -17.22 7.41
C TYR A 110 -16.44 -15.79 7.16
N ILE A 111 -15.74 -15.54 6.05
CA ILE A 111 -15.19 -14.20 5.79
C ILE A 111 -16.29 -13.18 5.48
N HIS A 112 -17.38 -13.62 4.83
CA HIS A 112 -18.54 -12.76 4.55
C HIS A 112 -19.20 -12.32 5.85
N ASP A 113 -19.40 -13.22 6.80
CA ASP A 113 -20.03 -12.90 8.08
C ASP A 113 -19.13 -12.03 8.96
N ARG A 114 -17.82 -12.28 8.96
CA ARG A 114 -16.84 -11.41 9.66
C ARG A 114 -16.83 -10.00 9.08
N LEU A 115 -16.93 -9.87 7.77
CA LEU A 115 -16.99 -8.58 7.09
C LEU A 115 -18.30 -7.84 7.39
N LYS A 116 -19.45 -8.52 7.41
CA LYS A 116 -20.74 -7.93 7.83
C LYS A 116 -20.67 -7.37 9.25
N GLN A 117 -20.05 -8.10 10.17
CA GLN A 117 -19.84 -7.64 11.56
C GLN A 117 -18.90 -6.43 11.64
N LEU A 118 -17.82 -6.42 10.85
CA LEU A 118 -16.84 -5.34 10.82
C LEU A 118 -17.40 -4.04 10.23
N GLY A 119 -18.23 -4.15 9.19
CA GLY A 119 -18.78 -3.01 8.47
C GLY A 119 -17.71 -2.02 8.00
N LYS A 120 -17.95 -0.73 8.25
CA LYS A 120 -17.06 0.39 7.93
C LYS A 120 -16.46 1.04 9.20
N MET A 121 -16.23 0.26 10.26
CA MET A 121 -15.69 0.76 11.54
C MET A 121 -14.25 1.29 11.44
N TYR A 122 -13.50 0.85 10.42
CA TYR A 122 -12.09 1.18 10.19
C TYR A 122 -11.89 1.68 8.77
N GLU A 123 -10.96 2.63 8.59
CA GLU A 123 -10.59 3.17 7.28
C GLU A 123 -9.73 2.15 6.51
N LEU A 124 -8.65 1.70 7.14
CA LEU A 124 -7.79 0.67 6.57
C LEU A 124 -8.23 -0.70 7.08
N ARG A 125 -8.81 -1.49 6.18
CA ARG A 125 -9.24 -2.87 6.44
C ARG A 125 -8.38 -3.83 5.64
N VAL A 126 -7.57 -4.61 6.33
CA VAL A 126 -6.66 -5.57 5.72
C VAL A 126 -7.19 -6.99 5.88
N LEU A 127 -7.24 -7.75 4.80
CA LEU A 127 -7.44 -9.20 4.84
C LEU A 127 -6.08 -9.89 4.72
N LEU A 128 -5.58 -10.42 5.82
CA LEU A 128 -4.35 -11.21 5.89
C LEU A 128 -4.67 -12.69 5.62
N VAL A 129 -4.23 -13.18 4.46
CA VAL A 129 -4.48 -14.54 3.99
C VAL A 129 -3.21 -15.39 4.12
N GLN A 130 -3.28 -16.45 4.91
CA GLN A 130 -2.20 -17.43 4.98
C GLN A 130 -2.34 -18.48 3.88
N VAL A 131 -1.30 -18.62 3.06
CA VAL A 131 -1.20 -19.58 1.96
C VAL A 131 -0.68 -20.93 2.47
N ASP A 132 -1.59 -21.82 2.85
CA ASP A 132 -1.28 -23.12 3.49
C ASP A 132 -1.82 -24.36 2.72
N ILE A 133 -2.09 -24.19 1.43
CA ILE A 133 -2.54 -25.23 0.48
C ILE A 133 -1.68 -25.24 -0.79
N GLN A 134 -1.62 -26.37 -1.49
CA GLN A 134 -0.81 -26.52 -2.71
C GLN A 134 -1.38 -25.80 -3.93
N GLU A 135 -2.71 -25.73 -4.05
CA GLU A 135 -3.41 -25.09 -5.18
C GLU A 135 -4.21 -23.84 -4.75
N PRO A 136 -3.54 -22.69 -4.52
CA PRO A 136 -4.17 -21.44 -4.07
C PRO A 136 -5.19 -20.83 -5.04
N HIS A 137 -5.06 -21.10 -6.33
CA HIS A 137 -5.53 -20.18 -7.38
C HIS A 137 -7.04 -19.88 -7.32
N ASN A 138 -7.87 -20.90 -7.10
CA ASN A 138 -9.32 -20.72 -7.03
C ASN A 138 -9.75 -19.96 -5.76
N ALA A 139 -9.18 -20.33 -4.60
CA ALA A 139 -9.45 -19.67 -3.33
C ALA A 139 -9.00 -18.20 -3.37
N LEU A 140 -7.81 -17.93 -3.89
CA LEU A 140 -7.29 -16.57 -4.06
C LEU A 140 -8.14 -15.75 -5.03
N LYS A 141 -8.57 -16.32 -6.15
CA LYS A 141 -9.46 -15.62 -7.09
C LYS A 141 -10.75 -15.19 -6.40
N HIS A 142 -11.34 -16.09 -5.61
CA HIS A 142 -12.56 -15.79 -4.85
C HIS A 142 -12.31 -14.70 -3.78
N LEU A 143 -11.30 -14.87 -2.93
CA LEU A 143 -10.95 -13.89 -1.89
C LEU A 143 -10.59 -12.51 -2.49
N THR A 144 -9.91 -12.48 -3.63
CA THR A 144 -9.60 -11.23 -4.34
C THR A 144 -10.87 -10.50 -4.78
N ARG A 145 -11.87 -11.22 -5.30
CA ARG A 145 -13.18 -10.63 -5.67
C ARG A 145 -13.85 -10.02 -4.43
N ILE A 146 -13.85 -10.73 -3.31
CA ILE A 146 -14.42 -10.24 -2.03
C ILE A 146 -13.69 -8.95 -1.59
N CYS A 147 -12.36 -8.96 -1.57
CA CYS A 147 -11.56 -7.79 -1.17
C CYS A 147 -11.83 -6.57 -2.05
N LEU A 148 -11.96 -6.78 -3.37
CA LEU A 148 -12.25 -5.70 -4.31
C LEU A 148 -13.64 -5.08 -4.08
N LEU A 149 -14.66 -5.92 -3.89
CA LEU A 149 -16.04 -5.45 -3.74
C LEU A 149 -16.30 -4.78 -2.39
N ALA A 150 -15.57 -5.19 -1.36
CA ALA A 150 -15.76 -4.70 0.00
C ALA A 150 -14.72 -3.66 0.45
N ASP A 151 -13.89 -3.16 -0.46
CA ASP A 151 -12.81 -2.21 -0.21
C ASP A 151 -11.83 -2.66 0.90
N LEU A 152 -11.28 -3.88 0.78
CA LEU A 152 -10.20 -4.39 1.63
C LEU A 152 -8.88 -4.46 0.86
N THR A 153 -7.79 -4.26 1.59
CA THR A 153 -6.44 -4.58 1.11
C THR A 153 -6.13 -6.03 1.41
N MET A 154 -5.87 -6.85 0.39
CA MET A 154 -5.45 -8.24 0.59
C MET A 154 -3.94 -8.32 0.78
N MET A 155 -3.49 -9.01 1.84
CA MET A 155 -2.09 -9.30 2.12
C MET A 155 -1.90 -10.81 2.20
N LEU A 156 -0.90 -11.34 1.48
CA LEU A 156 -0.60 -12.78 1.49
C LEU A 156 0.58 -13.07 2.41
N ALA A 157 0.51 -14.19 3.13
CA ALA A 157 1.59 -14.73 3.94
C ALA A 157 1.78 -16.22 3.63
N TRP A 158 3.02 -16.67 3.39
CA TRP A 158 3.33 -18.06 3.05
C TRP A 158 3.38 -18.99 4.27
N ASN A 159 3.43 -18.42 5.47
CA ASN A 159 3.38 -19.16 6.72
C ASN A 159 2.92 -18.26 7.88
N ALA A 160 2.67 -18.86 9.03
CA ALA A 160 2.23 -18.14 10.23
C ALA A 160 3.28 -17.13 10.75
N GLU A 161 4.57 -17.40 10.52
CA GLU A 161 5.64 -16.50 10.97
C GLU A 161 5.64 -15.19 10.19
N GLU A 162 5.52 -15.28 8.86
CA GLU A 162 5.36 -14.14 7.99
C GLU A 162 4.08 -13.37 8.29
N ALA A 163 2.97 -14.08 8.55
CA ALA A 163 1.72 -13.44 8.97
C ALA A 163 1.90 -12.59 10.24
N GLY A 164 2.59 -13.12 11.25
CA GLY A 164 2.92 -12.36 12.48
C GLY A 164 3.78 -11.13 12.19
N LYS A 165 4.84 -11.26 11.37
CA LYS A 165 5.70 -10.12 10.98
C LYS A 165 4.95 -9.05 10.19
N ILE A 166 3.97 -9.43 9.38
CA ILE A 166 3.11 -8.47 8.67
C ILE A 166 2.27 -7.67 9.68
N VAL A 167 1.63 -8.34 10.65
CA VAL A 167 0.86 -7.66 11.72
C VAL A 167 1.75 -6.68 12.49
N GLU A 168 2.98 -7.09 12.85
CA GLU A 168 3.95 -6.20 13.50
C GLU A 168 4.27 -4.98 12.63
N THR A 169 4.55 -5.21 11.35
CA THR A 169 4.94 -4.14 10.43
C THR A 169 3.82 -3.10 10.32
N TYR A 170 2.56 -3.52 10.23
CA TYR A 170 1.43 -2.58 10.23
C TYR A 170 1.41 -1.70 11.48
N LYS A 171 1.60 -2.29 12.67
CA LYS A 171 1.60 -1.51 13.92
C LYS A 171 2.82 -0.59 14.04
N MET A 172 4.01 -1.05 13.65
CA MET A 172 5.23 -0.22 13.63
C MET A 172 5.12 0.99 12.71
N PHE A 173 4.34 0.87 11.63
CA PHE A 173 4.19 1.92 10.63
C PHE A 173 2.99 2.84 10.89
N GLU A 174 2.19 2.61 11.94
CA GLU A 174 1.03 3.44 12.29
C GLU A 174 1.37 4.92 12.35
N ASN A 175 2.48 5.28 13.00
CA ASN A 175 2.91 6.67 13.21
C ASN A 175 4.15 7.05 12.40
N LYS A 176 4.52 6.24 11.39
CA LYS A 176 5.75 6.47 10.63
C LYS A 176 5.52 7.49 9.52
N PRO A 177 6.34 8.55 9.39
CA PRO A 177 6.18 9.54 8.34
C PRO A 177 6.45 8.92 6.95
N PRO A 178 5.93 9.53 5.87
CA PRO A 178 6.08 9.03 4.50
C PRO A 178 7.49 9.22 3.91
N ASP A 179 8.48 9.62 4.70
CA ASP A 179 9.85 9.90 4.27
C ASP A 179 10.52 8.73 3.50
N LEU A 180 10.12 7.49 3.77
CA LEU A 180 10.63 6.31 3.07
C LEU A 180 10.17 6.23 1.61
N ILE A 181 9.01 6.80 1.30
CA ILE A 181 8.40 6.74 -0.04
C ILE A 181 8.53 8.08 -0.79
N MET A 182 8.98 9.14 -0.13
CA MET A 182 9.25 10.41 -0.79
C MET A 182 10.42 10.30 -1.77
N GLU A 183 10.33 11.03 -2.88
CA GLU A 183 11.47 11.22 -3.77
C GLU A 183 12.61 11.86 -2.99
N ARG A 184 13.80 11.26 -3.07
CA ARG A 184 15.02 11.85 -2.53
C ARG A 184 15.66 12.65 -3.67
N PRO A 185 15.48 13.99 -3.72
CA PRO A 185 16.07 14.77 -4.78
C PRO A 185 17.59 14.57 -4.75
N GLU A 186 18.18 14.28 -5.91
CA GLU A 186 19.63 14.24 -6.05
C GLU A 186 20.20 15.60 -5.65
N GLN A 187 20.89 15.71 -4.52
CA GLN A 187 21.37 17.00 -4.03
C GLN A 187 22.62 17.47 -4.77
N ASN A 188 23.42 16.53 -5.28
CA ASN A 188 24.71 16.84 -5.89
C ASN A 188 24.54 17.22 -7.38
N PRO A 189 24.98 18.42 -7.82
CA PRO A 189 24.93 18.84 -9.22
C PRO A 189 25.57 17.81 -10.18
N TYR A 190 26.64 17.14 -9.75
CA TYR A 190 27.30 16.10 -10.54
C TYR A 190 26.37 14.90 -10.79
N GLN A 191 25.61 14.48 -9.77
CA GLN A 191 24.66 13.37 -9.91
C GLN A 191 23.52 13.74 -10.85
N LYS A 192 22.95 14.95 -10.72
CA LYS A 192 21.91 15.46 -11.62
C LYS A 192 22.35 15.42 -13.07
N LEU A 193 23.61 15.78 -13.33
CA LEU A 193 24.15 15.85 -14.67
C LEU A 193 24.46 14.46 -15.25
N VAL A 194 24.96 13.53 -14.43
CA VAL A 194 25.08 12.11 -14.82
C VAL A 194 23.71 11.50 -15.11
N SER A 195 22.72 11.76 -14.27
CA SER A 195 21.34 11.29 -14.42
C SER A 195 20.70 11.83 -15.70
N GLY A 196 20.82 13.15 -15.94
CA GLY A 196 20.33 13.80 -17.16
C GLY A 196 21.00 13.29 -18.44
N LEU A 197 22.31 13.08 -18.45
CA LEU A 197 23.01 12.50 -19.60
C LEU A 197 22.63 11.03 -19.84
N THR A 198 22.44 10.26 -18.78
CA THR A 198 22.05 8.82 -18.87
C THR A 198 20.60 8.65 -19.34
N ALA A 199 19.76 9.69 -19.28
CA ALA A 199 18.43 9.68 -19.88
C ALA A 199 18.47 9.51 -21.42
N ILE A 200 19.59 9.83 -22.05
CA ILE A 200 19.83 9.65 -23.48
C ILE A 200 20.19 8.17 -23.71
N LYS A 201 19.26 7.38 -24.23
CA LYS A 201 19.35 5.90 -24.39
C LYS A 201 20.74 5.28 -24.70
N PRO A 202 21.57 5.81 -25.62
CA PRO A 202 22.90 5.24 -25.88
C PRO A 202 24.01 5.62 -24.89
N ILE A 203 23.76 6.50 -23.93
CA ILE A 203 24.74 7.04 -22.97
C ILE A 203 24.63 6.30 -21.64
N ASN A 204 25.72 5.68 -21.20
CA ASN A 204 25.80 5.03 -19.90
C ASN A 204 26.37 5.99 -18.83
N LYS A 205 26.28 5.58 -17.55
CA LYS A 205 26.91 6.32 -16.44
C LYS A 205 28.40 6.59 -16.67
N THR A 206 29.14 5.60 -17.17
CA THR A 206 30.58 5.75 -17.47
C THR A 206 30.82 6.80 -18.55
N ASP A 207 30.03 6.77 -19.63
CA ASP A 207 30.14 7.75 -20.72
C ASP A 207 29.82 9.16 -20.20
N ALA A 208 28.78 9.30 -19.38
CA ALA A 208 28.41 10.57 -18.76
C ALA A 208 29.55 11.11 -17.88
N MET A 209 30.17 10.28 -17.04
CA MET A 209 31.32 10.69 -16.23
C MET A 209 32.50 11.16 -17.10
N THR A 210 32.81 10.42 -18.17
CA THR A 210 33.89 10.80 -19.10
C THR A 210 33.59 12.11 -19.83
N LEU A 211 32.36 12.31 -20.29
CA LEU A 211 31.92 13.55 -20.93
C LEU A 211 32.06 14.75 -19.99
N ILE A 212 31.69 14.58 -18.72
CA ILE A 212 31.80 15.64 -17.70
C ILE A 212 33.27 15.99 -17.44
N GLN A 213 34.13 14.99 -17.29
CA GLN A 213 35.56 15.19 -17.06
C GLN A 213 36.25 15.85 -18.26
N HIS A 214 35.85 15.50 -19.48
CA HIS A 214 36.46 16.00 -20.71
C HIS A 214 36.04 17.44 -21.04
N PHE A 215 34.74 17.76 -20.93
CA PHE A 215 34.21 19.07 -21.32
C PHE A 215 34.08 20.07 -20.17
N GLY A 216 34.10 19.59 -18.92
CA GLY A 216 34.01 20.39 -17.69
C GLY A 216 32.60 20.93 -17.41
N THR A 217 31.97 21.58 -18.39
CA THR A 217 30.63 22.18 -18.26
C THR A 217 29.65 21.58 -19.27
N LEU A 218 28.36 21.58 -18.92
CA LEU A 218 27.29 21.15 -19.83
C LEU A 218 27.21 22.05 -21.07
N ALA A 219 27.43 23.37 -20.89
CA ALA A 219 27.44 24.32 -22.00
C ALA A 219 28.49 23.95 -23.06
N ASN A 220 29.73 23.69 -22.62
CA ASN A 220 30.79 23.26 -23.53
C ASN A 220 30.45 21.95 -24.26
N MET A 221 29.73 21.05 -23.60
CA MET A 221 29.31 19.78 -24.20
C MET A 221 28.21 19.96 -25.26
N ILE A 222 27.27 20.87 -25.03
CA ILE A 222 26.18 21.19 -25.96
C ILE A 222 26.72 21.90 -27.22
N ASP A 223 27.65 22.85 -27.05
CA ASP A 223 28.25 23.62 -28.15
C ASP A 223 29.33 22.84 -28.93
N SER A 224 29.64 21.60 -28.53
CA SER A 224 30.68 20.78 -29.16
C SER A 224 30.20 20.11 -30.45
N SER A 225 31.08 20.04 -31.45
CA SER A 225 30.80 19.31 -32.69
C SER A 225 30.73 17.79 -32.48
N GLU A 226 30.02 17.10 -33.37
CA GLU A 226 29.93 15.62 -33.38
C GLU A 226 31.31 14.96 -33.35
N GLU A 227 32.29 15.53 -34.08
CA GLU A 227 33.67 15.03 -34.11
C GLU A 227 34.36 15.13 -32.74
N LYS A 228 34.25 16.27 -32.05
CA LYS A 228 34.81 16.45 -30.70
C LYS A 228 34.17 15.52 -29.67
N LEU A 229 32.86 15.28 -29.79
CA LEU A 229 32.18 14.31 -28.94
C LEU A 229 32.72 12.90 -29.20
N SER A 230 32.98 12.53 -30.46
CA SER A 230 33.53 11.20 -30.82
C SER A 230 34.99 10.98 -30.38
N GLN A 231 35.73 12.04 -30.08
CA GLN A 231 37.10 11.96 -29.55
C GLN A 231 37.15 11.59 -28.07
N CYS A 232 36.02 11.61 -27.36
CA CYS A 232 35.96 11.21 -25.97
C CYS A 232 36.24 9.70 -25.82
N PRO A 233 37.12 9.30 -24.89
CA PRO A 233 37.47 7.89 -24.72
C PRO A 233 36.22 7.07 -24.33
N GLY A 234 35.98 5.98 -25.06
CA GLY A 234 34.81 5.11 -24.85
C GLY A 234 33.50 5.60 -25.49
N LEU A 235 33.47 6.81 -26.06
CA LEU A 235 32.30 7.35 -26.76
C LEU A 235 32.37 7.03 -28.26
N GLY A 236 31.75 5.92 -28.67
CA GLY A 236 31.69 5.54 -30.08
C GLY A 236 30.89 6.54 -30.95
N PRO A 237 31.09 6.53 -32.28
CA PRO A 237 30.49 7.49 -33.21
C PRO A 237 28.95 7.48 -33.18
N ARG A 238 28.34 6.31 -32.94
CA ARG A 238 26.89 6.19 -32.77
C ARG A 238 26.37 6.97 -31.57
N LYS A 239 27.10 6.96 -30.45
CA LYS A 239 26.75 7.68 -29.23
C LYS A 239 26.91 9.18 -29.43
N ALA A 240 28.06 9.59 -30.00
CA ALA A 240 28.36 10.99 -30.32
C ALA A 240 27.31 11.61 -31.26
N LYS A 241 26.97 10.92 -32.36
CA LYS A 241 25.93 11.37 -33.30
C LYS A 241 24.57 11.55 -32.65
N LYS A 242 24.15 10.58 -31.82
CA LYS A 242 22.86 10.64 -31.14
C LYS A 242 22.83 11.74 -30.09
N LEU A 243 23.92 11.93 -29.35
CA LEU A 243 24.08 12.98 -28.36
C LEU A 243 24.01 14.37 -29.01
N HIS A 244 24.81 14.60 -30.04
CA HIS A 244 24.80 15.84 -30.82
C HIS A 244 23.42 16.13 -31.42
N LYS A 245 22.77 15.10 -31.96
CA LYS A 245 21.40 15.21 -32.46
C LYS A 245 20.43 15.63 -31.36
N VAL A 246 20.49 15.02 -30.17
CA VAL A 246 19.60 15.37 -29.05
C VAL A 246 19.79 16.81 -28.59
N PHE A 247 21.01 17.34 -28.62
CA PHE A 247 21.28 18.73 -28.24
C PHE A 247 20.77 19.77 -29.26
N ASN A 248 20.71 19.40 -30.54
CA ASN A 248 20.45 20.36 -31.63
C ASN A 248 19.13 20.10 -32.38
N GLU A 249 18.39 19.04 -32.07
CA GLU A 249 17.12 18.73 -32.72
C GLU A 249 16.03 19.69 -32.22
N ASN A 250 15.30 20.31 -33.15
CA ASN A 250 14.17 21.18 -32.82
C ASN A 250 13.08 20.37 -32.11
N PHE A 251 12.56 20.92 -31.01
CA PHE A 251 11.44 20.32 -30.27
C PHE A 251 10.14 20.29 -31.08
N MET A 252 9.95 21.23 -32.01
CA MET A 252 8.78 21.28 -32.88
C MET A 252 9.09 20.66 -34.24
N LYS A 253 8.15 19.87 -34.78
CA LYS A 253 8.18 19.48 -36.18
C LYS A 253 7.90 20.72 -37.03
N SER A 254 8.84 21.07 -37.89
CA SER A 254 8.60 22.00 -38.99
C SER A 254 7.67 21.38 -40.03
#